data_AF-A0A7L8S1X7-F1
#
_entry.id   AF-A0A7L8S1X7-F1
#
_cell.length_a   1.000
_cell.length_b   1.000
_cell.length_c   1.000
_cell.angle_alpha   90.00
_cell.angle_beta   90.00
_cell.angle_gamma   90.00
#
_symmetry.space_group_name_H-M   'P 1'
#
loop_
_entity.id
_entity.type
_entity.pdbx_description
1 polymer ?
#
loop_
_entity_poly.entity_id
_entity_poly.type
_entity_poly.pdbx_seq_one_letter_code
_entity_poly.pdbx_strand_id
1 'polypeptide(L)'
;MSAKLPIASAPTDGSKVTVYWTDRDGQENESVAQYRSLDRLKASGGQWDDSDTGWWAYVDSDTQKRISPHSWAKSGGSDEDDE
;
A
#
# COMPACT_ATOMS: atom_id res chain seq x y z
N MET A 1 -20.26 -1.73 -1.38
CA MET A 1 -19.03 -2.25 -2.03
C MET A 1 -17.95 -1.23 -1.78
N SER A 2 -16.77 -1.61 -1.27
CA SER A 2 -15.66 -0.65 -1.13
C SER A 2 -15.32 -0.10 -2.52
N ALA A 3 -15.43 1.22 -2.71
CA ALA A 3 -15.04 1.85 -3.96
C ALA A 3 -13.54 1.65 -4.16
N LYS A 4 -13.16 0.85 -5.15
CA LYS A 4 -11.76 0.71 -5.59
C LYS A 4 -11.33 2.06 -6.17
N LEU A 5 -10.49 2.78 -5.45
CA LEU A 5 -9.93 4.06 -5.88
C LEU A 5 -8.59 3.85 -6.61
N PRO A 6 -8.19 4.74 -7.51
CA PRO A 6 -6.88 4.69 -8.16
C PRO A 6 -5.77 4.78 -7.11
N ILE A 7 -4.69 3.98 -7.23
CA ILE A 7 -3.59 4.02 -6.25
C ILE A 7 -2.97 5.42 -6.07
N ALA A 8 -3.06 6.27 -7.10
CA ALA A 8 -2.59 7.65 -7.06
C ALA A 8 -3.33 8.53 -6.02
N SER A 9 -4.55 8.18 -5.63
CA SER A 9 -5.30 8.88 -4.57
C SER A 9 -5.11 8.27 -3.18
N ALA A 10 -4.27 7.25 -3.05
CA ALA A 10 -4.06 6.57 -1.79
C ALA A 10 -3.22 7.42 -0.82
N PRO A 11 -3.49 7.34 0.50
CA PRO A 11 -2.74 8.08 1.49
C PRO A 11 -1.29 7.60 1.56
N THR A 12 -0.35 8.49 1.25
CA THR A 12 1.09 8.24 1.35
C THR A 12 1.68 8.58 2.72
N ASP A 13 0.82 8.89 3.69
CA ASP A 13 1.20 9.22 5.08
C ASP A 13 1.61 7.97 5.91
N GLY A 14 1.77 6.81 5.26
CA GLY A 14 2.05 5.56 5.96
C GLY A 14 0.82 4.99 6.68
N SER A 15 -0.39 5.41 6.33
CA SER A 15 -1.60 4.68 6.72
C SER A 15 -1.62 3.32 6.04
N LYS A 16 -2.15 2.30 6.74
CA LYS A 16 -2.42 1.00 6.13
C LYS A 16 -3.68 1.10 5.30
N VAL A 17 -3.66 0.58 4.09
CA VAL A 17 -4.81 0.51 3.20
C VAL A 17 -4.86 -0.83 2.50
N THR A 18 -6.05 -1.25 2.09
CA THR A 18 -6.20 -2.43 1.24
C THR A 18 -5.82 -2.04 -0.18
N VAL A 19 -4.94 -2.79 -0.82
CA VAL A 19 -4.53 -2.54 -2.20
C VAL A 19 -4.79 -3.76 -3.07
N TYR A 20 -5.09 -3.47 -4.33
CA TYR A 20 -5.30 -4.43 -5.39
C TYR A 20 -4.14 -4.34 -6.36
N TRP A 21 -3.47 -5.46 -6.52
CA TRP A 21 -2.27 -5.56 -7.35
C TRP A 21 -2.31 -6.83 -8.18
N THR A 22 -1.76 -6.74 -9.38
CA THR A 22 -1.64 -7.88 -10.27
C THR A 22 -0.22 -8.43 -10.14
N ASP A 23 -0.08 -9.70 -9.80
CA ASP A 23 1.22 -10.37 -9.77
C ASP A 23 1.74 -10.63 -11.20
N ARG A 24 3.00 -11.07 -11.36
CA ARG A 24 3.61 -11.44 -12.65
C ARG A 24 2.84 -12.50 -13.40
N ASP A 25 2.08 -13.33 -12.70
CA ASP A 25 1.24 -14.38 -13.27
C ASP A 25 -0.14 -13.86 -13.73
N GLY A 26 -0.41 -12.55 -13.62
CA GLY A 26 -1.68 -11.93 -14.05
C GLY A 26 -2.82 -12.08 -13.05
N GLN A 27 -2.54 -12.60 -11.85
CA GLN A 27 -3.55 -12.81 -10.81
C GLN A 27 -3.79 -11.53 -10.00
N GLU A 28 -5.06 -11.10 -9.88
CA GLU A 28 -5.46 -10.03 -8.95
C GLU A 28 -5.35 -10.55 -7.51
N ASN A 29 -4.49 -9.89 -6.73
CA ASN A 29 -4.32 -10.14 -5.31
C ASN A 29 -4.78 -8.92 -4.51
N GLU A 30 -5.42 -9.19 -3.38
CA GLU A 30 -5.79 -8.19 -2.39
C GLU A 30 -4.83 -8.32 -1.20
N SER A 31 -4.24 -7.20 -0.77
CA SER A 31 -3.32 -7.21 0.38
C SER A 31 -3.38 -5.89 1.13
N VAL A 32 -3.09 -5.91 2.44
CA VAL A 32 -2.94 -4.68 3.22
C VAL A 32 -1.52 -4.14 3.00
N ALA A 33 -1.41 -2.97 2.39
CA ALA A 33 -0.16 -2.30 2.12
C ALA A 33 -0.03 -0.97 2.86
N GLN A 34 1.21 -0.53 3.03
CA GLN A 34 1.59 0.75 3.60
C GLN A 34 2.55 1.44 2.64
N TYR A 35 2.29 2.71 2.33
CA TYR A 35 3.23 3.51 1.57
C TYR A 35 4.42 3.89 2.43
N ARG A 36 5.63 3.58 1.97
CA ARG A 36 6.88 4.00 2.59
C ARG A 36 7.45 5.16 1.79
N SER A 37 7.55 6.32 2.43
CA SER A 37 8.18 7.51 1.87
C SER A 37 9.67 7.56 2.25
N LEU A 38 10.51 7.96 1.29
CA LEU A 38 11.95 8.12 1.46
C LEU A 38 12.31 9.00 2.66
N ASP A 39 11.55 10.09 2.88
CA ASP A 39 11.75 10.99 4.03
C ASP A 39 11.65 10.27 5.37
N ARG A 40 10.63 9.43 5.54
CA ARG A 40 10.42 8.69 6.80
C ARG A 40 11.50 7.61 6.97
N LEU A 41 11.91 6.98 5.88
CA LEU A 41 12.99 6.02 5.87
C LEU A 41 14.31 6.67 6.26
N LYS A 42 14.71 7.78 5.61
CA LYS A 42 15.91 8.55 5.97
C LYS A 42 15.89 9.01 7.43
N ALA A 43 14.74 9.41 7.97
CA ALA A 43 14.60 9.79 9.38
C ALA A 43 14.90 8.64 10.36
N SER A 44 14.73 7.37 9.95
CA SER A 44 15.03 6.19 10.79
C SER A 44 16.51 5.81 10.85
N GLY A 45 17.40 6.52 10.13
CA GLY A 45 18.85 6.34 10.25
C GLY A 45 19.42 5.07 9.59
N GLY A 46 18.73 4.52 8.57
CA GLY A 46 19.20 3.38 7.77
C GLY A 46 19.72 3.78 6.38
N GLN A 47 20.38 2.83 5.71
CA GLN A 47 20.76 2.98 4.30
C GLN A 47 19.54 2.64 3.43
N TRP A 48 18.74 3.67 3.15
CA TRP A 48 17.54 3.57 2.32
C TRP A 48 17.77 4.18 0.96
N ASP A 49 17.30 3.52 -0.08
CA ASP A 49 17.42 3.96 -1.47
C ASP A 49 16.06 4.28 -2.10
N ASP A 50 16.07 4.87 -3.30
CA ASP A 50 14.84 5.27 -4.00
C ASP A 50 13.93 4.08 -4.30
N SER A 51 14.50 2.89 -4.45
CA SER A 51 13.78 1.63 -4.63
C SER A 51 13.03 1.19 -3.38
N ASP A 52 13.38 1.69 -2.19
CA ASP A 52 12.62 1.43 -0.96
C ASP A 52 11.33 2.26 -0.89
N THR A 53 11.21 3.30 -1.72
CA THR A 53 10.01 4.13 -1.80
C THR A 53 8.91 3.40 -2.58
N GLY A 54 7.71 3.35 -2.00
CA GLY A 54 6.55 2.76 -2.68
C GLY A 54 5.62 2.00 -1.75
N TRP A 55 4.77 1.16 -2.34
CA TRP A 55 3.80 0.34 -1.62
C TRP A 55 4.43 -0.96 -1.14
N TRP A 56 4.41 -1.17 0.17
CA TRP A 56 4.90 -2.39 0.80
C TRP A 56 3.75 -3.14 1.43
N ALA A 57 3.61 -4.42 1.07
CA ALA A 57 2.61 -5.31 1.64
C ALA A 57 3.29 -6.52 2.26
N TYR A 58 2.66 -7.07 3.31
CA TYR A 58 3.02 -8.38 3.83
C TYR A 58 2.56 -9.46 2.84
N VAL A 59 3.51 -10.19 2.28
CA VAL A 59 3.22 -11.37 1.43
C VAL A 59 3.20 -12.66 2.26
N ASP A 60 3.73 -12.59 3.47
CA ASP A 60 3.72 -13.62 4.49
C ASP A 60 3.58 -12.95 5.87
N SER A 61 3.51 -13.70 6.96
CA SER A 61 3.32 -13.21 8.33
C SER A 61 4.40 -12.23 8.79
N ASP A 62 5.64 -12.41 8.33
CA ASP A 62 6.78 -11.55 8.69
C ASP A 62 7.43 -10.84 7.49
N THR A 63 7.17 -11.30 6.28
CA THR A 63 7.89 -10.83 5.09
C THR A 63 7.10 -9.75 4.37
N GLN A 64 7.63 -8.53 4.34
CA GLN A 64 7.14 -7.46 3.48
C GLN A 64 7.83 -7.47 2.12
N LYS A 65 7.06 -7.27 1.05
CA LYS A 65 7.59 -7.01 -0.29
C LYS A 65 7.01 -5.74 -0.86
N ARG A 66 7.83 -5.06 -1.66
CA ARG A 66 7.37 -3.95 -2.49
C ARG A 66 6.48 -4.50 -3.60
N ILE A 67 5.28 -3.97 -3.69
CA ILE A 67 4.29 -4.31 -4.72
C ILE A 67 3.92 -3.07 -5.52
N SER A 68 3.39 -3.27 -6.72
CA SER A 68 2.89 -2.20 -7.59
C SER A 68 1.38 -2.32 -7.75
N PRO A 69 0.59 -1.89 -6.74
CA PRO A 69 -0.86 -1.91 -6.84
C PRO A 69 -1.36 -0.89 -7.85
N HIS A 70 -2.44 -1.24 -8.55
CA HIS A 70 -3.12 -0.34 -9.47
C HIS A 70 -4.31 0.38 -8.79
N SER A 71 -4.87 -0.22 -7.74
CA SER A 71 -6.03 0.32 -7.03
C SER A 71 -5.93 0.09 -5.53
N TRP A 72 -6.69 0.85 -4.75
CA TRP A 72 -6.77 0.72 -3.30
C TRP A 72 -8.19 0.92 -2.78
N ALA A 73 -8.40 0.54 -1.52
CA ALA A 73 -9.59 0.78 -0.74
C ALA A 73 -9.17 1.06 0.71
N LYS A 74 -9.97 1.87 1.44
CA LYS A 74 -9.77 2.03 2.89
C LYS A 74 -9.86 0.67 3.58
N SER A 75 -8.86 0.33 4.39
CA SER A 75 -8.88 -0.88 5.22
C SER A 75 -9.90 -0.69 6.34
N GLY A 76 -11.02 -1.42 6.28
CA GLY A 76 -12.16 -1.23 7.17
C GLY A 76 -13.33 -0.59 6.45
N GLY A 77 -13.97 -1.35 5.55
CA GLY A 77 -15.25 -0.97 4.97
C GLY A 77 -16.31 -0.89 6.06
N SER A 78 -16.46 0.29 6.65
CA SER A 78 -17.64 0.74 7.38
C SER A 78 -17.65 2.25 7.25
N ASP A 79 -18.28 2.71 6.17
CA ASP A 79 -19.28 3.79 6.22
C ASP A 79 -19.01 4.92 7.22
N GLU A 80 -18.12 5.86 6.89
CA GLU A 80 -18.10 7.21 7.48
C GLU A 80 -17.56 8.17 6.41
N ASP A 81 -18.47 8.76 5.61
CA ASP A 81 -18.42 10.09 4.96
C ASP A 81 -19.47 10.14 3.83
N ASP A 82 -20.75 10.11 4.20
CA ASP A 82 -21.80 10.83 3.50
C ASP A 82 -22.56 11.58 4.60
N GLU A 83 -22.06 12.78 4.96
CA GLU A 83 -22.80 13.98 5.43
C GLU A 83 -21.85 15.11 5.86
#